data_AF-A0A357M5Z6-F1
#
_entry.id   AF-A0A357M5Z6-F1
#
_cell.length_a   1.000
_cell.length_b   1.000
_cell.length_c   1.000
_cell.angle_alpha   90.00
_cell.angle_beta   90.00
_cell.angle_gamma   90.00
#
_symmetry.space_group_name_H-M   'P 1'
#
loop_
_entity.id
_entity.type
_entity.pdbx_description
1 polymer ?
#
loop_
_entity_poly.entity_id
_entity_poly.type
_entity_poly.pdbx_seq_one_letter_code
_entity_poly.pdbx_strand_id
1 'polypeptide(L)'
;MEHKYTMSMEQEEARRNHIYLLFGLSEAGSMKVALSRLGCRHLIRVLSFNETFSAGPLCKLHNDEGCHARWLWFQERFPDQGYHLNPQHKLEAMIQTLKEIPEDKKITIWCGDNSHDQTGLRFALSVLSERKQPIHVINLIEAYGELPGIAEQFSIGLSPQSLGQLPNEAVQTIIKNTENTQPLTSAQRKQYEREWQEISNTEDMLRVWSKGQLTNVPETSMTKTFYP
;
A
#
# COMPACT_ATOMS: atom_id res chain seq x y z
N MET A 1 5.16 29.04 -33.67
CA MET A 1 4.02 28.31 -33.07
C MET A 1 4.50 26.92 -32.74
N GLU A 2 4.88 26.68 -31.49
CA GLU A 2 5.29 25.36 -31.01
C GLU A 2 4.06 24.47 -30.87
N HIS A 3 3.96 23.45 -31.72
CA HIS A 3 3.01 22.36 -31.50
C HIS A 3 3.49 21.56 -30.29
N LYS A 4 2.92 21.84 -29.11
CA LYS A 4 2.97 20.91 -27.98
C LYS A 4 2.25 19.63 -28.41
N TYR A 5 3.02 18.59 -28.74
CA TYR A 5 2.50 17.24 -28.88
C TYR A 5 1.96 16.80 -27.52
N THR A 6 0.65 16.88 -27.33
CA THR A 6 -0.03 16.24 -26.20
C THR A 6 -0.20 14.77 -26.57
N MET A 7 0.57 13.89 -25.92
CA MET A 7 0.38 12.45 -26.03
C MET A 7 -1.00 12.04 -25.51
N SER A 8 -1.60 11.00 -26.09
CA SER A 8 -2.86 10.46 -25.57
C SER A 8 -2.63 9.74 -24.23
N MET A 9 -3.68 9.62 -23.41
CA MET A 9 -3.62 8.87 -22.14
C MET A 9 -3.17 7.42 -22.34
N GLU A 10 -3.54 6.79 -23.45
CA GLU A 10 -3.13 5.42 -23.80
C GLU A 10 -1.63 5.34 -24.09
N GLN A 11 -1.08 6.32 -24.80
CA GLN A 11 0.36 6.40 -25.10
C GLN A 11 1.19 6.67 -23.83
N GLU A 12 0.67 7.48 -22.90
CA GLU A 12 1.30 7.66 -21.59
C GLU A 12 1.27 6.38 -20.76
N GLU A 13 0.14 5.67 -20.74
CA GLU A 13 -0.02 4.43 -19.98
C GLU A 13 0.84 3.29 -20.53
N ALA A 14 1.07 3.26 -21.85
CA ALA A 14 1.99 2.33 -22.50
C ALA A 14 3.46 2.61 -22.14
N ARG A 15 3.84 3.87 -21.87
CA ARG A 15 5.20 4.21 -21.43
C ARG A 15 5.47 3.90 -19.97
N ARG A 16 4.43 3.75 -19.15
CA ARG A 16 4.59 3.39 -17.74
C ARG A 16 4.96 1.92 -17.61
N ASN A 17 6.25 1.67 -17.35
CA ASN A 17 6.82 0.34 -17.22
C ASN A 17 6.94 -0.12 -15.75
N HIS A 18 6.62 0.75 -14.79
CA HIS A 18 6.73 0.44 -13.36
C HIS A 18 5.47 0.85 -12.62
N ILE A 19 4.95 -0.03 -11.78
CA ILE A 19 3.85 0.19 -10.86
C ILE A 19 4.41 0.39 -9.45
N TYR A 20 4.05 1.50 -8.82
CA TYR A 20 4.19 1.70 -7.37
C TYR A 20 2.83 1.49 -6.73
N LEU A 21 2.75 0.55 -5.79
CA LEU A 21 1.55 0.26 -5.02
C LEU A 21 1.71 0.77 -3.58
N LEU A 22 0.74 1.56 -3.13
CA LEU A 22 0.64 2.08 -1.75
C LEU A 22 -0.73 1.71 -1.15
N PHE A 23 -0.93 2.02 0.13
CA PHE A 23 -2.14 1.66 0.87
C PHE A 23 -3.02 2.84 1.29
N GLY A 24 -2.49 4.06 1.26
CA GLY A 24 -3.27 5.28 1.52
C GLY A 24 -3.20 6.31 0.37
N LEU A 25 -4.31 7.05 0.21
CA LEU A 25 -4.45 8.04 -0.87
C LEU A 25 -3.53 9.25 -0.68
N SER A 26 -3.33 9.67 0.57
CA SER A 26 -2.44 10.79 0.91
C SER A 26 -0.99 10.44 0.59
N GLU A 27 -0.54 9.25 0.97
CA GLU A 27 0.80 8.73 0.66
C GLU A 27 1.00 8.64 -0.85
N ALA A 28 0.00 8.16 -1.59
CA ALA A 28 0.06 8.11 -3.04
C ALA A 28 0.17 9.51 -3.68
N GLY A 29 -0.48 10.51 -3.11
CA GLY A 29 -0.34 11.91 -3.48
C GLY A 29 1.10 12.40 -3.30
N SER A 30 1.65 12.23 -2.10
CA SER A 30 3.04 12.60 -1.76
C SER A 30 4.06 11.87 -2.63
N MET A 31 3.84 10.58 -2.91
CA MET A 31 4.67 9.78 -3.82
C MET A 31 4.65 10.37 -5.24
N LYS A 32 3.48 10.72 -5.77
CA LYS A 32 3.38 11.37 -7.10
C LYS A 32 4.14 12.69 -7.15
N VAL A 33 4.10 13.50 -6.09
CA VAL A 33 4.86 14.75 -6.00
C VAL A 33 6.37 14.47 -6.01
N ALA A 34 6.83 13.49 -5.22
CA ALA A 34 8.25 13.12 -5.18
C ALA A 34 8.73 12.66 -6.56
N LEU A 35 7.99 11.77 -7.22
CA LEU A 35 8.30 11.29 -8.57
C LEU A 35 8.32 12.40 -9.62
N SER A 36 7.44 13.40 -9.50
CA SER A 36 7.44 14.56 -10.40
C SER A 36 8.69 15.41 -10.21
N ARG A 37 9.12 15.62 -8.97
CA ARG A 37 10.37 16.35 -8.66
C ARG A 37 11.63 15.61 -9.12
N LEU A 38 11.58 14.27 -9.13
CA LEU A 38 12.62 13.41 -9.70
C LEU A 38 12.58 13.32 -11.24
N GLY A 39 11.55 13.87 -11.89
CA GLY A 39 11.41 13.82 -13.35
C GLY A 39 10.97 12.46 -13.91
N CYS A 40 10.72 11.45 -13.07
CA CYS A 40 10.40 10.08 -13.50
C CYS A 40 8.91 9.70 -13.38
N ARG A 41 8.03 10.63 -12.97
CA ARG A 41 6.58 10.40 -12.81
C ARG A 41 5.89 9.78 -14.03
N HIS A 42 6.36 10.10 -15.23
CA HIS A 42 5.79 9.61 -16.49
C HIS A 42 6.11 8.12 -16.77
N LEU A 43 7.12 7.55 -16.10
CA LEU A 43 7.51 6.14 -16.22
C LEU A 43 6.80 5.25 -15.19
N ILE A 44 6.28 5.84 -14.12
CA ILE A 44 5.73 5.13 -12.96
C ILE A 44 4.24 5.38 -12.83
N ARG A 45 3.43 4.33 -12.81
CA ARG A 45 2.02 4.39 -12.39
C ARG A 45 1.95 4.22 -10.88
N VAL A 46 1.36 5.19 -10.19
CA VAL A 46 1.09 5.11 -8.75
C VAL A 46 -0.34 4.65 -8.53
N LEU A 47 -0.49 3.46 -7.97
CA LEU A 47 -1.75 2.88 -7.50
C LEU A 47 -1.82 2.95 -5.98
N SER A 48 -3.03 3.08 -5.45
CA SER A 48 -3.25 3.01 -4.01
C SER A 48 -4.62 2.45 -3.70
N PHE A 49 -4.72 1.71 -2.61
CA PHE A 49 -6.00 1.32 -2.06
C PHE A 49 -6.69 2.53 -1.42
N ASN A 50 -8.02 2.52 -1.44
CA ASN A 50 -8.86 3.44 -0.67
C ASN A 50 -9.61 2.63 0.39
N GLU A 51 -8.85 1.95 1.25
CA GLU A 51 -9.36 0.98 2.20
C GLU A 51 -8.79 1.23 3.59
N THR A 52 -9.43 0.66 4.62
CA THR A 52 -8.89 0.65 5.98
C THR A 52 -8.56 -0.79 6.39
N PHE A 53 -7.42 -1.32 5.94
CA PHE A 53 -7.03 -2.72 6.20
C PHE A 53 -6.84 -3.08 7.68
N SER A 54 -6.54 -2.11 8.55
CA SER A 54 -6.39 -2.33 9.99
C SER A 54 -7.70 -2.69 10.70
N ALA A 55 -8.86 -2.48 10.05
CA ALA A 55 -10.19 -2.72 10.61
C ALA A 55 -11.15 -3.41 9.62
N GLY A 56 -12.27 -3.92 10.14
CA GLY A 56 -13.34 -4.58 9.40
C GLY A 56 -12.99 -6.00 8.94
N PRO A 57 -13.95 -6.77 8.40
CA PRO A 57 -13.73 -8.16 8.01
C PRO A 57 -12.74 -8.25 6.83
N LEU A 58 -11.89 -9.29 6.85
CA LEU A 58 -11.00 -9.67 5.73
C LEU A 58 -11.36 -11.02 5.12
N CYS A 59 -12.32 -11.74 5.70
CA CYS A 59 -12.75 -13.03 5.21
C CYS A 59 -13.32 -12.90 3.80
N LYS A 60 -12.95 -13.85 2.93
CA LYS A 60 -13.44 -13.96 1.54
C LYS A 60 -13.20 -12.73 0.64
N LEU A 61 -12.23 -11.85 0.93
CA LEU A 61 -11.92 -10.70 0.05
C LEU A 61 -11.45 -11.04 -1.37
N HIS A 62 -11.34 -12.32 -1.70
CA HIS A 62 -11.09 -12.79 -3.07
C HIS A 62 -12.37 -12.88 -3.92
N ASN A 63 -13.56 -12.70 -3.33
CA ASN A 63 -14.85 -12.76 -4.00
C ASN A 63 -15.79 -11.61 -3.59
N ASP A 64 -16.87 -11.44 -4.37
CA ASP A 64 -17.82 -10.34 -4.20
C ASP A 64 -18.57 -10.40 -2.85
N GLU A 65 -18.81 -11.61 -2.30
CA GLU A 65 -19.48 -11.78 -1.01
C GLU A 65 -18.68 -11.14 0.13
N GLY A 66 -17.36 -11.43 0.18
CA GLY A 66 -16.47 -10.87 1.20
C GLY A 66 -16.29 -9.36 1.04
N CYS A 67 -16.12 -8.88 -0.19
CA CYS A 67 -16.03 -7.44 -0.47
C CYS A 67 -17.31 -6.71 -0.09
N HIS A 68 -18.48 -7.27 -0.39
CA HIS A 68 -19.78 -6.70 -0.02
C HIS A 68 -19.99 -6.69 1.50
N ALA A 69 -19.68 -7.79 2.20
CA ALA A 69 -19.78 -7.87 3.65
C ALA A 69 -18.90 -6.82 4.34
N ARG A 70 -17.68 -6.62 3.83
CA ARG A 70 -16.78 -5.56 4.30
C ARG A 70 -17.36 -4.17 4.05
N TRP A 71 -17.88 -3.92 2.86
CA TRP A 71 -18.51 -2.65 2.53
C TRP A 71 -19.66 -2.34 3.49
N LEU A 72 -20.58 -3.30 3.71
CA LEU A 72 -21.68 -3.16 4.68
C LEU A 72 -21.18 -2.83 6.09
N TRP A 73 -20.15 -3.55 6.56
CA TRP A 73 -19.57 -3.31 7.88
C TRP A 73 -19.07 -1.87 8.06
N PHE A 74 -18.41 -1.30 7.05
CA PHE A 74 -17.98 0.10 7.09
C PHE A 74 -19.16 1.07 7.02
N GLN A 75 -20.21 0.78 6.25
CA GLN A 75 -21.39 1.65 6.19
C GLN A 75 -22.14 1.72 7.50
N GLU A 76 -22.30 0.59 8.19
CA GLU A 76 -23.01 0.53 9.46
C GLU A 76 -22.26 1.29 10.57
N ARG A 77 -20.92 1.22 10.58
CA ARG A 77 -20.09 1.81 11.65
C ARG A 77 -19.61 3.22 11.36
N PHE A 78 -19.46 3.59 10.08
CA PHE A 78 -18.91 4.87 9.65
C PHE A 78 -19.77 5.51 8.53
N PRO A 79 -21.08 5.71 8.76
CA PRO A 79 -22.01 6.17 7.72
C PRO A 79 -21.62 7.54 7.13
N ASP A 80 -20.96 8.39 7.93
CA ASP A 80 -20.59 9.75 7.54
C ASP A 80 -19.27 9.86 6.77
N GLN A 81 -18.52 8.76 6.61
CA GLN A 81 -17.19 8.80 5.98
C GLN A 81 -17.22 8.73 4.45
N GLY A 82 -18.39 8.75 3.82
CA GLY A 82 -18.49 8.92 2.37
C GLY A 82 -17.86 7.79 1.56
N TYR A 83 -17.66 6.59 2.15
CA TYR A 83 -17.11 5.40 1.49
C TYR A 83 -17.85 5.02 0.18
N HIS A 84 -19.06 5.56 -0.03
CA HIS A 84 -19.89 5.39 -1.22
C HIS A 84 -19.53 6.26 -2.43
N LEU A 85 -18.72 7.30 -2.26
CA LEU A 85 -18.70 8.41 -3.23
C LEU A 85 -17.88 8.14 -4.50
N ASN A 86 -17.11 7.05 -4.58
CA ASN A 86 -16.35 6.73 -5.79
C ASN A 86 -16.31 5.23 -6.14
N PRO A 87 -17.08 4.76 -7.14
CA PRO A 87 -17.08 3.38 -7.61
C PRO A 87 -15.71 2.89 -8.12
N GLN A 88 -14.85 3.78 -8.62
CA GLN A 88 -13.51 3.42 -9.13
C GLN A 88 -12.50 3.14 -8.01
N HIS A 89 -12.84 3.48 -6.77
CA HIS A 89 -12.03 3.21 -5.59
C HIS A 89 -12.54 2.04 -4.76
N LYS A 90 -13.51 1.30 -5.30
CA LYS A 90 -13.97 0.05 -4.70
C LYS A 90 -12.85 -0.98 -4.70
N LEU A 91 -12.79 -1.74 -3.60
CA LEU A 91 -11.84 -2.83 -3.42
C LEU A 91 -11.83 -3.80 -4.60
N GLU A 92 -13.01 -4.17 -5.12
CA GLU A 92 -13.14 -5.08 -6.26
C GLU A 92 -12.43 -4.55 -7.52
N ALA A 93 -12.61 -3.26 -7.84
CA ALA A 93 -11.97 -2.63 -8.99
C ALA A 93 -10.45 -2.61 -8.86
N MET A 94 -9.95 -2.39 -7.64
CA MET A 94 -8.51 -2.43 -7.36
C MET A 94 -7.95 -3.85 -7.45
N ILE A 95 -8.67 -4.86 -6.96
CA ILE A 95 -8.30 -6.29 -7.12
C ILE A 95 -8.15 -6.63 -8.60
N GLN A 96 -9.14 -6.27 -9.43
CA GLN A 96 -9.08 -6.52 -10.87
C GLN A 96 -7.91 -5.76 -11.51
N THR A 97 -7.74 -4.49 -11.16
CA THR A 97 -6.60 -3.68 -11.62
C THR A 97 -5.26 -4.36 -11.33
N LEU A 98 -5.08 -4.96 -10.15
CA LEU A 98 -3.85 -5.67 -9.79
C LEU A 98 -3.66 -6.97 -10.59
N LYS A 99 -4.72 -7.76 -10.78
CA LYS A 99 -4.69 -9.00 -11.56
C LYS A 99 -4.38 -8.76 -13.03
N GLU A 100 -4.84 -7.63 -13.57
CA GLU A 100 -4.66 -7.25 -14.97
C GLU A 100 -3.32 -6.55 -15.25
N ILE A 101 -2.46 -6.32 -14.25
CA ILE A 101 -1.14 -5.70 -14.46
C ILE A 101 -0.32 -6.59 -15.42
N PRO A 102 0.07 -6.06 -16.60
CA PRO A 102 0.89 -6.82 -17.55
C PRO A 102 2.20 -7.33 -16.92
N GLU A 103 2.63 -8.54 -17.30
CA GLU A 103 3.84 -9.17 -16.74
C GLU A 103 5.10 -8.34 -17.03
N ASP A 104 5.17 -7.64 -18.17
CA ASP A 104 6.31 -6.77 -18.51
C ASP A 104 6.49 -5.55 -17.60
N LYS A 105 5.49 -5.21 -16.77
CA LYS A 105 5.59 -4.09 -15.81
C LYS A 105 6.25 -4.52 -14.50
N LYS A 106 7.23 -3.75 -14.02
CA LYS A 106 7.81 -3.95 -12.68
C LYS A 106 6.78 -3.55 -11.61
N ILE A 107 6.70 -4.27 -10.50
CA ILE A 107 5.89 -3.89 -9.34
C ILE A 107 6.81 -3.64 -8.14
N THR A 108 6.61 -2.50 -7.49
CA THR A 108 7.17 -2.19 -6.17
C THR A 108 6.04 -1.81 -5.23
N ILE A 109 5.89 -2.55 -4.14
CA ILE A 109 4.94 -2.27 -3.06
C ILE A 109 5.66 -1.47 -1.98
N TRP A 110 5.09 -0.35 -1.58
CA TRP A 110 5.61 0.53 -0.54
C TRP A 110 4.73 0.40 0.71
N CYS A 111 5.35 0.13 1.85
CA CYS A 111 4.66 -0.04 3.12
C CYS A 111 5.44 0.62 4.27
N GLY A 112 4.77 0.95 5.37
CA GLY A 112 5.38 1.29 6.65
C GLY A 112 5.14 0.23 7.73
N ASP A 113 5.62 0.50 8.94
CA ASP A 113 5.49 -0.36 10.12
C ASP A 113 4.19 -0.09 10.89
N ASN A 114 3.07 -0.20 10.20
CA ASN A 114 1.74 -0.02 10.80
C ASN A 114 0.79 -1.14 10.36
N SER A 115 -0.26 -1.40 11.14
CA SER A 115 -1.16 -2.52 10.87
C SER A 115 -1.93 -2.37 9.56
N HIS A 116 -2.16 -1.14 9.11
CA HIS A 116 -2.86 -0.87 7.85
C HIS A 116 -2.01 -1.31 6.66
N ASP A 117 -0.79 -0.80 6.52
CA ASP A 117 0.11 -1.11 5.42
C ASP A 117 0.55 -2.57 5.45
N GLN A 118 0.86 -3.10 6.64
CA GLN A 118 1.35 -4.48 6.76
C GLN A 118 0.24 -5.48 6.43
N THR A 119 -1.02 -5.22 6.81
CA THR A 119 -2.17 -6.03 6.37
C THR A 119 -2.38 -5.90 4.86
N GLY A 120 -2.36 -4.68 4.33
CA GLY A 120 -2.51 -4.40 2.90
C GLY A 120 -1.44 -5.10 2.05
N LEU A 121 -0.19 -5.15 2.52
CA LEU A 121 0.91 -5.85 1.86
C LEU A 121 0.60 -7.34 1.69
N ARG A 122 0.16 -8.02 2.76
CA ARG A 122 -0.23 -9.44 2.70
C ARG A 122 -1.38 -9.65 1.72
N PHE A 123 -2.37 -8.77 1.75
CA PHE A 123 -3.51 -8.83 0.84
C PHE A 123 -3.09 -8.63 -0.63
N ALA A 124 -2.31 -7.59 -0.92
CA ALA A 124 -1.85 -7.32 -2.28
C ALA A 124 -1.03 -8.48 -2.85
N LEU A 125 -0.16 -9.09 -2.03
CA LEU A 125 0.62 -10.26 -2.44
C LEU A 125 -0.25 -11.50 -2.65
N SER A 126 -1.34 -11.69 -1.89
CA SER A 126 -2.26 -12.79 -2.13
C SER A 126 -3.05 -12.61 -3.43
N VAL A 127 -3.46 -11.39 -3.76
CA VAL A 127 -4.07 -11.04 -5.06
C VAL A 127 -3.09 -11.27 -6.22
N LEU A 128 -1.80 -10.99 -6.01
CA LEU A 128 -0.73 -11.16 -6.99
C LEU A 128 -0.06 -12.54 -6.95
N SER A 129 -0.65 -13.53 -6.29
CA SER A 129 -0.04 -14.86 -6.08
C SER A 129 0.28 -15.60 -7.39
N GLU A 130 -0.55 -15.44 -8.41
CA GLU A 130 -0.35 -16.05 -9.73
C GLU A 130 0.70 -15.32 -10.60
N ARG A 131 1.14 -14.11 -10.20
CA ARG A 131 2.11 -13.32 -10.96
C ARG A 131 3.47 -14.00 -10.98
N LYS A 132 4.02 -14.20 -12.19
CA LYS A 132 5.32 -14.85 -12.41
C LYS A 132 6.49 -13.89 -12.25
N GLN A 133 6.33 -12.64 -12.68
CA GLN A 133 7.42 -11.68 -12.62
C GLN A 133 7.72 -11.24 -11.17
N PRO A 134 9.00 -10.95 -10.86
CA PRO A 134 9.39 -10.60 -9.51
C PRO A 134 8.69 -9.34 -8.99
N ILE A 135 8.32 -9.36 -7.71
CA ILE A 135 7.71 -8.24 -6.99
C ILE A 135 8.73 -7.72 -5.98
N HIS A 136 8.82 -6.40 -5.87
CA HIS A 136 9.71 -5.74 -4.91
C HIS A 136 8.88 -5.15 -3.78
N VAL A 137 9.44 -5.14 -2.58
CA VAL A 137 8.82 -4.50 -1.41
C VAL A 137 9.84 -3.55 -0.82
N ILE A 138 9.40 -2.33 -0.51
CA ILE A 138 10.20 -1.35 0.21
C ILE A 138 9.41 -0.97 1.47
N ASN A 139 9.99 -1.32 2.62
CA ASN A 139 9.55 -0.77 3.89
C ASN A 139 10.19 0.61 4.06
N LEU A 140 9.35 1.63 4.11
CA LEU A 140 9.76 3.03 4.22
C LEU A 140 10.49 3.32 5.52
N ILE A 141 10.14 2.64 6.61
CA ILE A 141 10.71 2.91 7.92
C ILE A 141 12.10 2.29 8.01
N GLU A 142 12.26 1.07 7.48
CA GLU A 142 13.56 0.43 7.34
C GLU A 142 14.46 1.24 6.40
N ALA A 143 13.98 1.57 5.19
CA ALA A 143 14.75 2.34 4.22
C ALA A 143 15.12 3.74 4.72
N TYR A 144 14.28 4.36 5.56
CA TYR A 144 14.60 5.60 6.25
C TYR A 144 15.70 5.40 7.30
N GLY A 145 15.59 4.36 8.13
CA GLY A 145 16.56 4.05 9.19
C GLY A 145 17.95 3.68 8.68
N GLU A 146 18.05 3.16 7.46
CA GLU A 146 19.32 2.83 6.80
C GLU A 146 20.07 4.04 6.24
N LEU A 147 19.43 5.23 6.15
CA LEU A 147 20.02 6.43 5.56
C LEU A 147 20.74 7.27 6.63
N PRO A 148 22.09 7.34 6.62
CA PRO A 148 22.83 8.07 7.65
C PRO A 148 22.55 9.57 7.57
N GLY A 149 22.24 10.21 8.70
CA GLY A 149 22.09 11.66 8.80
C GLY A 149 20.78 12.22 8.25
N ILE A 150 19.85 11.37 7.77
CA ILE A 150 18.60 11.83 7.16
C ILE A 150 17.68 12.55 8.17
N ALA A 151 17.69 12.10 9.43
CA ALA A 151 16.87 12.68 10.49
C ALA A 151 17.33 14.10 10.81
N GLU A 152 18.64 14.31 10.93
CA GLU A 152 19.27 15.61 11.17
C GLU A 152 19.11 16.52 9.95
N GLN A 153 19.35 15.98 8.75
CA GLN A 153 19.25 16.72 7.49
C GLN A 153 17.86 17.32 7.27
N PHE A 154 16.81 16.62 7.67
CA PHE A 154 15.43 17.05 7.46
C PHE A 154 14.70 17.45 8.74
N SER A 155 15.43 17.55 9.87
CA SER A 155 14.86 17.93 11.18
C SER A 155 13.64 17.10 11.59
N ILE A 156 13.68 15.79 11.33
CA ILE A 156 12.57 14.87 11.59
C ILE A 156 12.66 14.45 13.07
N GLY A 157 11.80 15.04 13.90
CA GLY A 157 11.84 14.88 15.36
C GLY A 157 11.30 13.56 15.92
N LEU A 158 10.78 12.65 15.08
CA LEU A 158 10.14 11.39 15.51
C LEU A 158 10.49 10.25 14.55
N SER A 159 10.44 9.00 15.01
CA SER A 159 10.47 7.81 14.16
C SER A 159 9.20 7.76 13.30
N PRO A 160 9.27 8.09 11.99
CA PRO A 160 8.09 8.11 11.13
C PRO A 160 7.45 6.72 11.09
N GLN A 161 6.12 6.67 10.98
CA GLN A 161 5.35 5.42 10.90
C GLN A 161 4.68 5.24 9.52
N SER A 162 4.68 6.28 8.70
CA SER A 162 4.15 6.27 7.33
C SER A 162 4.84 7.32 6.44
N LEU A 163 4.66 7.19 5.12
CA LEU A 163 5.19 8.14 4.13
C LEU A 163 4.69 9.57 4.36
N GLY A 164 3.44 9.73 4.83
CA GLY A 164 2.83 11.04 5.04
C GLY A 164 3.51 11.88 6.11
N GLN A 165 4.34 11.26 6.96
CA GLN A 165 5.09 11.94 8.02
C GLN A 165 6.50 12.37 7.57
N LEU A 166 6.90 12.00 6.36
CA LEU A 166 8.21 12.33 5.81
C LEU A 166 8.13 13.60 4.95
N PRO A 167 9.13 14.51 5.04
CA PRO A 167 9.26 15.59 4.07
C PRO A 167 9.54 14.99 2.70
N ASN A 168 9.06 15.67 1.65
CA ASN A 168 9.11 15.13 0.30
C ASN A 168 10.55 14.92 -0.20
N GLU A 169 11.50 15.73 0.26
CA GLU A 169 12.93 15.61 -0.01
C GLU A 169 13.51 14.31 0.58
N ALA A 170 13.07 13.90 1.78
CA ALA A 170 13.45 12.60 2.35
C ALA A 170 12.88 11.45 1.51
N VAL A 171 11.62 11.55 1.07
CA VAL A 171 10.99 10.56 0.18
C VAL A 171 11.77 10.43 -1.14
N GLN A 172 12.20 11.55 -1.73
CA GLN A 172 13.04 11.54 -2.93
C GLN A 172 14.38 10.82 -2.72
N THR A 173 15.03 11.05 -1.57
CA THR A 173 16.27 10.36 -1.20
C THR A 173 16.05 8.86 -1.05
N ILE A 174 14.97 8.44 -0.38
CA ILE A 174 14.63 7.02 -0.22
C ILE A 174 14.41 6.38 -1.60
N ILE A 175 13.66 7.01 -2.51
CA ILE A 175 13.42 6.48 -3.86
C ILE A 175 14.74 6.21 -4.58
N LYS A 176 15.68 7.16 -4.57
CA LYS A 176 16.99 7.00 -5.23
C LYS A 176 17.82 5.86 -4.64
N ASN A 177 17.79 5.70 -3.31
CA ASN A 177 18.59 4.68 -2.63
C ASN A 177 17.99 3.26 -2.74
N THR A 178 16.72 3.15 -3.14
CA THR A 178 16.00 1.88 -3.22
C THR A 178 15.74 1.41 -4.66
N GLU A 179 16.32 2.09 -5.67
CA GLU A 179 16.15 1.71 -7.08
C GLU A 179 16.58 0.26 -7.37
N ASN A 180 17.62 -0.20 -6.67
CA ASN A 180 18.24 -1.52 -6.79
C ASN A 180 17.78 -2.52 -5.73
N THR A 181 16.70 -2.24 -5.00
CA THR A 181 16.11 -3.18 -4.03
C THR A 181 15.87 -4.52 -4.72
N GLN A 182 16.32 -5.60 -4.07
CA GLN A 182 16.15 -6.95 -4.59
C GLN A 182 14.67 -7.36 -4.53
N PRO A 183 14.20 -8.18 -5.49
CA PRO A 183 12.84 -8.70 -5.42
C PRO A 183 12.66 -9.65 -4.25
N LEU A 184 11.41 -9.86 -3.85
CA LEU A 184 11.05 -10.88 -2.88
C LEU A 184 11.49 -12.25 -3.38
N THR A 185 12.15 -13.00 -2.50
CA THR A 185 12.41 -14.41 -2.71
C THR A 185 11.11 -15.22 -2.69
N SER A 186 11.13 -16.41 -3.29
CA SER A 186 9.99 -17.35 -3.22
C SER A 186 9.63 -17.72 -1.77
N ALA A 187 10.61 -17.73 -0.85
CA ALA A 187 10.36 -18.00 0.56
C ALA A 187 9.59 -16.84 1.23
N GLN A 188 9.98 -15.59 0.97
CA GLN A 188 9.29 -14.40 1.47
C GLN A 188 7.87 -14.29 0.90
N ARG A 189 7.67 -14.52 -0.41
CA ARG A 189 6.33 -14.52 -1.02
C ARG A 189 5.41 -15.53 -0.34
N LYS A 190 5.87 -16.78 -0.20
CA LYS A 190 5.11 -17.84 0.49
C LYS A 190 4.83 -17.52 1.96
N GLN A 191 5.73 -16.82 2.64
CA GLN A 191 5.49 -16.38 4.01
C GLN A 191 4.34 -15.36 4.06
N TYR A 192 4.37 -14.30 3.26
CA TYR A 192 3.29 -13.32 3.21
C TYR A 192 1.94 -13.93 2.82
N GLU A 193 1.94 -14.88 1.88
CA GLU A 193 0.73 -15.60 1.48
C GLU A 193 0.17 -16.45 2.62
N ARG A 194 1.02 -17.14 3.39
CA ARG A 194 0.57 -17.88 4.59
C ARG A 194 0.03 -16.94 5.65
N GLU A 195 0.73 -15.86 5.96
CA GLU A 195 0.29 -14.86 6.93
C GLU A 195 -1.05 -14.24 6.51
N TRP A 196 -1.26 -14.01 5.21
CA TRP A 196 -2.57 -13.60 4.68
C TRP A 196 -3.67 -14.62 5.00
N GLN A 197 -3.41 -15.91 4.75
CA GLN A 197 -4.38 -16.97 5.07
C GLN A 197 -4.70 -17.02 6.57
N GLU A 198 -3.70 -16.83 7.43
CA GLU A 198 -3.90 -16.81 8.88
C GLU A 198 -4.79 -15.65 9.32
N ILE A 199 -4.53 -14.42 8.85
CA ILE A 199 -5.29 -13.23 9.29
C ILE A 199 -6.65 -13.08 8.61
N SER A 200 -6.84 -13.65 7.41
CA SER A 200 -8.10 -13.53 6.65
C SER A 200 -9.10 -14.63 6.97
N ASN A 201 -8.67 -15.76 7.55
CA ASN A 201 -9.54 -16.87 7.94
C ASN A 201 -10.10 -16.74 9.38
N THR A 202 -10.04 -15.55 9.98
CA THR A 202 -10.68 -15.27 11.28
C THR A 202 -11.81 -14.27 11.14
N GLU A 203 -12.69 -14.24 12.15
CA GLU A 203 -13.78 -13.26 12.27
C GLU A 203 -13.34 -11.98 12.99
N ASP A 204 -12.05 -11.83 13.30
CA ASP A 204 -11.55 -10.66 14.02
C ASP A 204 -11.62 -9.41 13.15
N MET A 205 -12.07 -8.33 13.79
CA MET A 205 -12.35 -7.06 13.10
C MET A 205 -11.20 -6.07 13.18
N LEU A 206 -10.15 -6.33 13.96
CA LEU A 206 -9.04 -5.41 14.18
C LEU A 206 -7.69 -6.12 14.02
N ARG A 207 -6.68 -5.38 13.57
CA ARG A 207 -5.29 -5.84 13.54
C ARG A 207 -4.35 -4.85 14.21
N VAL A 208 -3.38 -5.41 14.92
CA VAL A 208 -2.30 -4.67 15.58
C VAL A 208 -0.98 -5.08 14.97
N TRP A 209 -0.14 -4.08 14.67
CA TRP A 209 1.25 -4.30 14.33
C TRP A 209 2.09 -3.99 15.57
N SER A 210 2.84 -4.97 16.06
CA SER A 210 3.71 -4.80 17.21
C SER A 210 4.91 -5.71 17.11
N LYS A 211 6.10 -5.18 17.39
CA LYS A 211 7.36 -5.94 17.40
C LYS A 211 7.60 -6.73 16.10
N GLY A 212 7.25 -6.15 14.95
CA GLY A 212 7.42 -6.78 13.63
C GLY A 212 6.38 -7.87 13.31
N GLN A 213 5.34 -8.02 14.12
CA GLN A 213 4.29 -9.03 13.93
C GLN A 213 2.92 -8.37 13.76
N LEU A 214 2.15 -8.91 12.82
CA LEU A 214 0.75 -8.58 12.62
C LEU A 214 -0.12 -9.60 13.35
N THR A 215 -1.02 -9.12 14.20
CA THR A 215 -1.90 -10.00 15.01
C THR A 215 -3.33 -9.52 14.93
N ASN A 216 -4.26 -10.47 14.75
CA ASN A 216 -5.69 -10.22 14.83
C ASN A 216 -6.12 -10.06 16.29
N VAL A 217 -6.99 -9.10 16.57
CA VAL A 217 -7.54 -8.88 17.92
C VAL A 217 -9.06 -8.67 17.86
N PRO A 218 -9.80 -9.10 18.90
CA PRO A 218 -11.24 -8.82 19.00
C PRO A 218 -11.53 -7.32 19.07
N GLU A 219 -12.72 -6.90 18.63
CA GLU A 219 -13.20 -5.50 18.72
C GLU A 219 -13.16 -4.98 20.17
N THR A 220 -13.37 -5.86 21.16
CA THR A 220 -13.31 -5.55 22.60
C THR A 220 -11.91 -5.24 23.14
N SER A 221 -10.86 -5.38 22.32
CA SER A 221 -9.50 -5.05 22.77
C SER A 221 -9.24 -3.54 22.83
N MET A 222 -10.06 -2.72 22.17
CA MET A 222 -9.98 -1.25 22.26
C MET A 222 -10.41 -0.69 23.64
N THR A 223 -11.16 -1.43 24.46
CA THR A 223 -11.63 -0.95 25.77
C THR A 223 -10.61 -1.10 26.91
N LYS A 224 -9.47 -1.78 26.70
CA LYS A 224 -8.46 -2.01 27.75
C LYS A 224 -7.29 -1.02 27.77
N THR A 225 -7.20 -0.10 26.81
CA THR A 225 -6.05 0.84 26.69
C THR A 225 -6.35 2.26 27.17
N PHE A 226 -7.57 2.54 27.66
CA PHE A 226 -8.03 3.89 28.01
C PHE A 226 -8.56 4.05 29.45
N TYR A 227 -8.10 3.25 30.40
CA TYR A 227 -8.26 3.61 31.81
C TYR A 227 -6.94 3.40 32.57
N PRO A 228 -6.41 4.45 33.23
CA PRO A 228 -5.15 4.40 33.99
C PRO A 228 -5.25 3.52 35.24
#